data_AF-A0A8B2NLV9-F1
#
_entry.id   AF-A0A8B2NLV9-F1
#
_cell.length_a   1.000
_cell.length_b   1.000
_cell.length_c   1.000
_cell.angle_alpha   90.00
_cell.angle_beta   90.00
_cell.angle_gamma   90.00
#
_symmetry.space_group_name_H-M   'P 1'
#
loop_
_entity.id
_entity.type
_entity.pdbx_description
1 polymer ?
#
loop_
_entity_poly.entity_id
_entity_poly.type
_entity_poly.pdbx_seq_one_letter_code
_entity_poly.pdbx_strand_id
1 'polypeptide(L)'
;MGIQLKKARHIAGLATVLTVAGTSAAMAQDLSPVTNFFTTLGEALTGTLGRAIGLVALAGVGLAFATGRMNWMFAGSVLIGLAILFGAATLLSGYS
;
A
#
# COMPACT_ATOMS: atom_id res chain seq x y z
N MET A 1 -24.47 -41.98 -35.75
CA MET A 1 -23.87 -40.67 -35.39
C MET A 1 -24.31 -40.13 -34.00
N GLY A 2 -24.94 -40.92 -33.12
CA GLY A 2 -25.49 -40.43 -31.84
C GLY A 2 -24.60 -40.54 -30.59
N ILE A 3 -23.51 -41.32 -30.65
CA ILE A 3 -22.63 -41.58 -29.49
C ILE A 3 -21.65 -40.42 -29.26
N GLN A 4 -21.22 -39.75 -30.34
CA GLN A 4 -20.31 -38.59 -30.28
C GLN A 4 -20.99 -37.36 -29.63
N LEU A 5 -22.28 -37.17 -29.86
CA LEU A 5 -23.05 -36.06 -29.26
C LEU A 5 -23.19 -36.18 -27.73
N LYS A 6 -23.39 -37.40 -27.21
CA LYS A 6 -23.49 -37.64 -25.76
C LYS A 6 -22.16 -37.41 -25.05
N LYS A 7 -21.03 -37.81 -25.66
CA LYS A 7 -19.69 -37.52 -25.14
C LYS A 7 -19.39 -36.02 -25.15
N ALA A 8 -19.69 -35.32 -26.25
CA ALA A 8 -19.50 -33.88 -26.36
C ALA A 8 -20.31 -33.10 -25.30
N ARG A 9 -21.54 -33.52 -25.00
CA ARG A 9 -22.37 -32.93 -23.93
C ARG A 9 -21.79 -33.15 -22.54
N HIS A 10 -21.25 -34.34 -22.24
CA HIS A 10 -20.59 -34.59 -20.96
C HIS A 10 -19.30 -33.81 -20.80
N ILE A 11 -18.50 -33.70 -21.87
CA ILE A 11 -17.25 -32.91 -21.88
C ILE A 11 -17.57 -31.42 -21.70
N ALA A 12 -18.61 -30.91 -22.37
CA ALA A 12 -19.07 -29.54 -22.19
C ALA A 12 -19.57 -29.29 -20.76
N GLY A 13 -20.36 -30.21 -20.19
CA GLY A 13 -20.82 -30.12 -18.81
C GLY A 13 -19.67 -30.14 -17.79
N LEU A 14 -18.67 -31.00 -18.00
CA LEU A 14 -17.48 -31.06 -17.15
C LEU A 14 -16.62 -29.79 -17.28
N ALA A 15 -16.50 -29.24 -18.48
CA ALA A 15 -15.76 -27.99 -18.72
C ALA A 15 -16.44 -26.80 -18.03
N THR A 16 -17.77 -26.71 -18.07
CA THR A 16 -18.53 -25.66 -17.36
C THR A 16 -18.42 -25.80 -15.84
N VAL A 17 -18.41 -27.03 -15.32
CA VAL A 17 -18.18 -27.27 -13.87
C VAL A 17 -16.75 -26.91 -13.48
N LEU A 18 -15.76 -27.19 -14.33
CA LEU A 18 -14.36 -26.87 -14.07
C LEU A 18 -14.08 -25.36 -14.13
N THR A 19 -14.74 -24.61 -15.02
CA THR A 19 -14.64 -23.15 -15.06
C THR A 19 -15.34 -22.49 -13.86
N VAL A 20 -16.48 -23.03 -13.40
CA VAL A 20 -17.17 -22.55 -12.18
C VAL A 20 -16.44 -22.96 -10.90
N ALA A 21 -15.74 -24.09 -10.88
CA ALA A 21 -14.86 -24.46 -9.77
C ALA A 21 -13.54 -23.66 -9.75
N GLY A 22 -13.07 -23.19 -10.91
CA GLY A 22 -11.89 -22.33 -11.03
C GLY A 22 -12.14 -20.85 -10.73
N THR A 23 -13.38 -20.36 -10.85
CA THR A 23 -13.71 -18.95 -10.54
C THR A 23 -13.61 -18.65 -9.05
N SER A 24 -13.79 -19.62 -8.16
CA SER A 24 -13.70 -19.43 -6.70
C SER A 24 -12.25 -19.21 -6.23
N ALA A 25 -11.25 -19.72 -6.94
CA ALA A 25 -9.84 -19.40 -6.66
C ALA A 25 -9.42 -18.01 -7.19
N ALA A 26 -10.17 -17.45 -8.14
CA ALA A 26 -9.91 -16.12 -8.71
C ALA A 26 -10.72 -14.99 -8.05
N MET A 27 -11.64 -15.31 -7.12
CA MET A 27 -12.58 -14.36 -6.51
C MET A 27 -12.54 -14.31 -4.97
N ALA A 28 -11.59 -14.99 -4.31
CA ALA A 28 -11.64 -15.23 -2.86
C ALA A 28 -10.53 -14.61 -1.99
N GLN A 29 -9.62 -13.81 -2.55
CA GLN A 29 -8.78 -12.96 -1.70
C GLN A 29 -9.29 -11.52 -1.82
N ASP A 30 -10.40 -11.26 -1.13
CA ASP A 30 -10.84 -9.90 -0.85
C ASP A 30 -9.76 -9.25 0.05
N LEU A 31 -8.72 -8.71 -0.59
CA LEU A 31 -7.68 -7.93 0.07
C LEU A 31 -8.20 -6.58 0.53
N SER A 32 -9.48 -6.23 0.28
CA SER A 32 -10.06 -4.95 0.70
C SER A 32 -9.76 -4.60 2.15
N PRO A 33 -9.87 -5.49 3.16
CA PRO A 33 -9.50 -5.15 4.53
C PRO A 33 -8.02 -4.81 4.71
N VAL A 34 -7.13 -5.54 4.03
CA VAL A 34 -5.67 -5.32 4.07
C VAL A 34 -5.30 -4.03 3.33
N THR A 35 -5.85 -3.82 2.14
CA THR A 35 -5.66 -2.60 1.36
C THR A 35 -6.20 -1.38 2.12
N ASN A 36 -7.39 -1.47 2.70
CA ASN A 36 -7.98 -0.39 3.51
C ASN A 36 -7.13 -0.09 4.73
N PHE A 37 -6.62 -1.11 5.42
CA PHE A 37 -5.70 -0.91 6.54
C PHE A 37 -4.45 -0.13 6.13
N PHE A 38 -3.78 -0.52 5.04
CA PHE A 38 -2.59 0.18 4.56
C PHE A 38 -2.90 1.59 4.04
N THR A 39 -4.05 1.79 3.39
CA THR A 39 -4.50 3.12 2.96
C THR A 39 -4.75 4.02 4.17
N THR A 40 -5.49 3.54 5.18
CA THR A 40 -5.75 4.30 6.41
C THR A 40 -4.46 4.61 7.18
N LEU A 41 -3.52 3.67 7.26
CA LEU A 41 -2.21 3.94 7.87
C LEU A 41 -1.41 4.97 7.06
N GLY A 42 -1.42 4.88 5.74
CA GLY A 42 -0.79 5.86 4.84
C GLY A 42 -1.37 7.25 5.03
N GLU A 43 -2.69 7.39 5.06
CA GLU A 43 -3.40 8.64 5.33
C GLU A 43 -3.12 9.18 6.73
N ALA A 44 -3.07 8.33 7.74
CA ALA A 44 -2.72 8.75 9.10
C ALA A 44 -1.30 9.33 9.19
N LEU A 45 -0.34 8.72 8.48
CA LEU A 45 1.07 9.15 8.50
C LEU A 45 1.34 10.38 7.63
N THR A 46 0.69 10.47 6.47
CA THR A 46 0.94 11.52 5.46
C THR A 46 -0.07 12.67 5.50
N GLY A 47 -1.17 12.48 6.21
CA GLY A 47 -2.22 13.48 6.39
C GLY A 47 -1.79 14.68 7.22
N THR A 48 -2.74 15.59 7.43
CA THR A 48 -2.50 16.90 8.08
C THR A 48 -1.95 16.75 9.50
N LEU A 49 -2.44 15.75 10.25
CA LEU A 49 -1.97 15.47 11.60
C LEU A 49 -0.53 14.91 11.61
N GLY A 50 -0.21 13.96 10.72
CA GLY A 50 1.15 13.42 10.62
C GLY A 50 2.19 14.48 10.26
N ARG A 51 1.84 15.39 9.34
CA ARG A 51 2.65 16.56 8.99
C ARG A 51 2.83 17.54 10.16
N ALA A 52 1.77 17.81 10.92
CA ALA A 52 1.85 18.67 12.10
C ALA A 52 2.79 18.10 13.18
N ILE A 53 2.70 16.79 13.46
CA ILE A 53 3.59 16.12 14.41
C ILE A 53 5.04 16.15 13.92
N GLY A 54 5.27 15.90 12.63
CA GLY A 54 6.61 15.99 12.04
C GLY A 54 7.23 17.38 12.14
N LEU A 55 6.44 18.45 11.99
CA LEU A 55 6.90 19.83 12.19
C LEU A 55 7.30 20.10 13.64
N VAL A 56 6.55 19.60 14.62
CA VAL A 56 6.92 19.72 16.04
C VAL A 56 8.20 18.97 16.34
N ALA A 57 8.36 17.76 15.80
CA ALA A 57 9.60 16.99 15.92
C ALA A 57 10.79 17.75 15.29
N LEU A 58 10.59 18.34 14.11
CA LEU A 58 11.60 19.15 13.43
C LEU A 58 12.01 20.37 14.27
N ALA A 59 11.06 21.05 14.93
CA ALA A 59 11.37 22.14 15.85
C ALA A 59 12.24 21.67 17.02
N GLY A 60 11.96 20.50 17.59
CA GLY A 60 12.77 19.88 18.64
C GLY A 60 14.20 19.58 18.18
N VAL A 61 14.38 19.09 16.95
CA VAL A 61 15.69 18.88 16.31
C VAL A 61 16.43 20.21 16.15
N GLY A 62 15.73 21.28 15.75
CA GLY A 62 16.29 22.63 15.67
C GLY A 62 16.83 23.13 17.02
N LEU A 63 16.09 22.89 18.11
CA LEU A 63 16.54 23.23 19.47
C LEU A 63 17.72 22.37 19.93
N ALA A 64 17.71 21.08 19.62
CA ALA A 64 18.81 20.16 19.93
C ALA A 64 20.10 20.54 19.15
N PHE A 65 19.95 21.05 17.94
CA PHE A 65 21.05 21.60 17.15
C PHE A 65 21.56 22.93 17.73
N ALA A 66 20.66 23.85 18.10
CA ALA A 66 21.01 25.15 18.66
C ALA A 66 21.73 25.08 20.03
N THR A 67 21.44 24.05 20.83
CA THR A 67 22.14 23.80 22.11
C THR A 67 23.55 23.23 21.94
N GLY A 68 24.01 23.00 20.70
CA GLY A 68 25.35 22.49 20.39
C GLY A 68 25.58 21.04 20.83
N ARG A 69 24.55 20.34 21.32
CA ARG A 69 24.64 18.96 21.82
C ARG A 69 24.43 17.90 20.75
N MET A 70 24.13 18.31 19.51
CA MET A 70 23.84 17.41 18.40
C MET A 70 24.81 17.65 17.24
N ASN A 71 25.34 16.56 16.67
CA ASN A 71 26.22 16.64 15.50
C ASN A 71 25.45 17.22 14.29
N TRP A 72 26.10 18.10 13.53
CA TRP A 72 25.53 18.69 12.32
C TRP A 72 25.17 17.62 11.28
N MET A 73 25.98 16.57 11.13
CA MET A 73 25.67 15.45 10.23
C MET A 73 24.40 14.70 10.67
N PHE A 74 24.16 14.59 11.97
CA PHE A 74 22.95 13.97 12.50
C PHE A 74 21.73 14.85 12.27
N ALA A 75 21.84 16.16 12.52
CA ALA A 75 20.77 17.12 12.21
C ALA A 75 20.41 17.10 10.71
N GLY A 76 21.42 17.06 9.84
CA GLY A 76 21.24 16.95 8.39
C GLY A 76 20.52 15.66 7.98
N SER A 77 20.88 14.51 8.59
CA SER A 77 20.21 13.23 8.30
C SER A 77 18.70 13.24 8.63
N VAL A 78 18.31 13.90 9.72
CA VAL A 78 16.90 14.00 10.13
C VAL A 78 16.12 14.92 9.19
N LEU A 79 16.71 16.05 8.78
CA LEU A 79 16.13 16.96 7.79
C LEU A 79 15.89 16.25 6.45
N ILE A 80 16.89 15.50 5.95
CA ILE A 80 16.78 14.72 4.72
C ILE A 80 15.68 13.65 4.86
N GLY A 81 15.64 12.93 5.99
CA GLY A 81 14.62 11.92 6.25
C GLY A 81 13.19 12.48 6.22
N LEU A 82 12.95 13.63 6.87
CA LEU A 82 11.63 14.28 6.87
C LEU A 82 11.25 14.80 5.48
N ALA A 83 12.20 15.34 4.71
CA ALA A 83 11.97 15.76 3.34
C ALA A 83 11.52 14.59 2.44
N ILE A 84 12.16 13.43 2.59
CA ILE A 84 11.78 12.21 1.86
C ILE A 84 10.42 11.69 2.33
N LEU A 85 10.16 11.62 3.64
CA LEU A 85 8.90 11.11 4.19
C LEU A 85 7.69 11.90 3.67
N PHE A 86 7.76 13.24 3.71
CA PHE A 86 6.65 14.09 3.28
C PHE A 86 6.61 14.33 1.76
N GLY A 87 7.75 14.19 1.06
CA GLY A 87 7.84 14.25 -0.40
C GLY A 87 7.43 12.94 -1.10
N ALA A 88 7.51 11.79 -0.42
CA ALA A 88 7.14 10.50 -0.99
C ALA A 88 5.67 10.45 -1.43
N ALA A 89 4.76 11.08 -0.69
CA ALA A 89 3.34 11.13 -1.03
C ALA A 89 3.09 11.77 -2.43
N THR A 90 3.82 12.84 -2.76
CA THR A 90 3.72 13.48 -4.08
C THR A 90 4.31 12.64 -5.20
N LEU A 91 5.34 11.83 -4.92
CA LEU A 91 5.94 10.93 -5.91
C LEU A 91 5.03 9.72 -6.19
N LEU A 92 4.39 9.17 -5.17
CA LEU A 92 3.49 8.03 -5.30
C LEU A 92 2.16 8.38 -5.97
N SER A 93 1.66 9.61 -5.78
CA SER A 93 0.42 10.06 -6.42
C SER A 93 0.46 10.06 -7.95
N GLY A 94 1.64 9.98 -8.56
CA GLY A 94 1.81 9.89 -10.02
C GLY A 94 1.64 8.50 -10.62
N TYR A 95 1.48 7.45 -9.80
CA TYR A 95 1.37 6.04 -10.24
C TYR A 95 -0.07 5.48 -10.23
N SER A 96 -1.08 6.33 -10.45
CA SER A 96 -2.50 5.90 -10.49
C SER A 96 -2.87 5.16 -11.77
#